data_AF-A0A9D6NB76-F1
#
_entry.id   AF-A0A9D6NB76-F1
#
_cell.length_a   1.000
_cell.length_b   1.000
_cell.length_c   1.000
_cell.angle_alpha   90.00
_cell.angle_beta   90.00
_cell.angle_gamma   90.00
#
_symmetry.space_group_name_H-M   'P 1'
#
loop_
_entity.id
_entity.type
_entity.pdbx_description
1 polymer ?
#
loop_
_entity_poly.entity_id
_entity_poly.type
_entity_poly.pdbx_seq_one_letter_code
_entity_poly.pdbx_strand_id
1 'polypeptide(L)'
;MLDSADLKLGQPAGPENLQRILQALSKELQAESLGRAATLLRDALGFMTRYFASLTTAAVRQFGALPELSSSLWQKDIGVPDCARVLLANLERLDSFPAEKLASTLRDIFFTVTFGASQAMPRSFAQRLGDQQEGLAAARTVASFCSKDVESVSEAESSIREFLPVLREWLQSAEDFFCECDHRFEPAADFGRRELVVGYRQHRLRTGPIVRLREFRAGGRWRNVSSEERRVSHDLGELVDRLVDGAPRDAPSGASPPAADAPPELHWSSSYRGYAKNHEGELGHSGTISLTNLGGGELSGTVTSTNRNIVVLPGAFKGNASQLRYWIHPSEMPQPEGYVVIKTPGEQRRIPLSEIVPRSRLADLSPFRMMLLLLLPGSLGFAYVAAVLFFTVQGVVGSVQQSLRPEELNALVEHGQSVTLSRSGLGDVDLEILPQAEAGLLVFFLLALLGPLVVAKFFRRFPRYQQKELGWAFVLGMILPTAGFVALSDSSFLYDPVLRHPALSVADFRANLLAFVALNLSASVYLFFSVLGKVDRWIRSPVTRFLLPLGMAAFYAAAVGVLVYGRFWV
;
A
#
# COMPACT_ATOMS: atom_id res chain seq x y z
N MET A 1 -2.86 40.88 -16.99
CA MET A 1 -1.75 40.16 -16.36
C MET A 1 -2.08 39.97 -14.89
N LEU A 2 -2.07 38.74 -14.40
CA LEU A 2 -2.15 38.45 -12.96
C LEU A 2 -0.79 38.84 -12.36
N ASP A 3 -0.75 39.62 -11.30
CA ASP A 3 0.51 40.02 -10.68
C ASP A 3 1.28 38.77 -10.22
N SER A 4 2.59 38.72 -10.44
CA SER A 4 3.41 37.54 -10.09
C SER A 4 3.36 37.18 -8.58
N ALA A 5 3.06 38.16 -7.73
CA ALA A 5 2.80 37.98 -6.30
C ALA A 5 1.49 37.21 -6.06
N ASP A 6 0.48 37.44 -6.90
CA ASP A 6 -0.82 36.77 -6.90
C ASP A 6 -0.78 35.37 -7.52
N LEU A 7 0.39 34.75 -7.74
CA LEU A 7 0.49 33.39 -8.27
C LEU A 7 1.03 32.36 -7.26
N LYS A 8 1.54 32.81 -6.10
CA LYS A 8 2.06 31.89 -5.08
C LYS A 8 0.91 31.34 -4.22
N LEU A 9 0.46 30.13 -4.55
CA LEU A 9 -0.25 29.29 -3.59
C LEU A 9 0.79 28.86 -2.53
N GLY A 10 0.55 29.17 -1.25
CA GLY A 10 1.38 28.62 -0.17
C GLY A 10 1.47 27.09 -0.25
N GLN A 11 2.40 26.47 0.47
CA GLN A 11 2.40 25.01 0.64
C GLN A 11 1.66 24.67 1.93
N PRO A 12 0.31 24.58 1.93
CA PRO A 12 -0.41 24.22 3.13
C PRO A 12 -0.03 22.80 3.54
N ALA A 13 0.11 22.59 4.85
CA ALA A 13 -0.07 21.26 5.42
C ALA A 13 -1.42 20.75 4.92
N GLY A 14 -1.48 19.56 4.34
CA GLY A 14 -2.71 19.08 3.70
C GLY A 14 -2.51 17.69 3.12
N PRO A 15 -3.60 17.04 2.67
CA PRO A 15 -3.49 15.72 2.06
C PRO A 15 -2.50 15.71 0.89
N GLU A 16 -1.63 14.70 0.81
CA GLU A 16 -0.58 14.58 -0.22
C GLU A 16 -1.11 14.81 -1.65
N ASN A 17 -2.32 14.33 -1.93
CA ASN A 17 -2.97 14.50 -3.22
C ASN A 17 -3.30 15.97 -3.54
N LEU A 18 -3.81 16.72 -2.57
CA LEU A 18 -4.08 18.14 -2.73
C LEU A 18 -2.78 18.90 -2.98
N GLN A 19 -1.74 18.60 -2.21
CA GLN A 19 -0.43 19.22 -2.39
C GLN A 19 0.14 19.03 -3.80
N ARG A 20 0.00 17.83 -4.37
CA ARG A 20 0.41 17.56 -5.77
C ARG A 20 -0.38 18.37 -6.78
N ILE A 21 -1.70 18.49 -6.61
CA ILE A 21 -2.57 19.31 -7.48
C ILE A 21 -2.16 20.78 -7.38
N LEU A 22 -1.95 21.30 -6.17
CA LEU A 22 -1.55 22.70 -5.94
C LEU A 22 -0.16 23.01 -6.50
N GLN A 23 0.80 22.08 -6.38
CA GLN A 23 2.14 22.22 -6.98
C GLN A 23 2.06 22.26 -8.51
N ALA A 24 1.26 21.37 -9.12
CA ALA A 24 1.03 21.38 -10.56
C ALA A 24 0.33 22.67 -11.01
N LEU A 25 -0.69 23.12 -10.27
CA LEU A 25 -1.42 24.35 -10.55
C LEU A 25 -0.49 25.56 -10.52
N SER A 26 0.33 25.68 -9.47
CA SER A 26 1.33 26.75 -9.35
C SER A 26 2.31 26.75 -10.52
N LYS A 27 2.77 25.58 -10.96
CA LYS A 27 3.67 25.44 -12.11
C LYS A 27 3.00 25.87 -13.42
N GLU A 28 1.76 25.45 -13.68
CA GLU A 28 1.06 25.83 -14.93
C GLU A 28 0.65 27.30 -14.94
N LEU A 29 0.35 27.88 -13.77
CA LEU A 29 0.14 29.31 -13.60
C LEU A 29 1.41 30.12 -13.92
N GLN A 30 2.58 29.67 -13.47
CA GLN A 30 3.87 30.28 -13.78
C GLN A 30 4.25 30.13 -15.26
N ALA A 31 3.81 29.04 -15.90
CA ALA A 31 4.02 28.79 -17.33
C ALA A 31 2.98 29.49 -18.23
N GLU A 32 2.08 30.30 -17.65
CA GLU A 32 0.98 30.99 -18.35
C GLU A 32 0.06 30.05 -19.16
N SER A 33 0.00 28.75 -18.79
CA SER A 33 -0.86 27.77 -19.45
C SER A 33 -2.27 27.81 -18.85
N LEU A 34 -3.04 28.84 -19.20
CA LEU A 34 -4.36 29.14 -18.60
C LEU A 34 -5.34 27.97 -18.67
N GLY A 35 -5.44 27.25 -19.80
CA GLY A 35 -6.35 26.10 -19.92
C GLY A 35 -6.02 24.96 -18.94
N ARG A 36 -4.73 24.66 -18.75
CA ARG A 36 -4.27 23.63 -17.80
C ARG A 36 -4.41 24.09 -16.36
N ALA A 37 -4.06 25.35 -16.09
CA ALA A 37 -4.24 25.95 -14.77
C ALA A 37 -5.73 25.95 -14.37
N ALA A 38 -6.65 26.30 -15.26
CA ALA A 38 -8.09 26.25 -15.00
C ALA A 38 -8.57 24.82 -14.69
N THR A 39 -8.05 23.82 -15.42
CA THR A 39 -8.35 22.40 -15.16
C THR A 39 -7.84 21.95 -13.78
N LEU A 40 -6.61 22.30 -13.42
CA LEU A 40 -6.03 21.96 -12.11
C LEU A 40 -6.71 22.71 -10.96
N LEU A 41 -7.16 23.95 -11.18
CA LEU A 41 -7.96 24.72 -10.24
C LEU A 41 -9.32 24.04 -10.00
N ARG A 42 -9.96 23.56 -11.07
CA ARG A 42 -11.18 22.76 -11.03
C ARG A 42 -10.98 21.48 -10.21
N ASP A 43 -9.89 20.75 -10.47
CA ASP A 43 -9.56 19.53 -9.74
C ASP A 43 -9.27 19.79 -8.25
N ALA A 44 -8.59 20.90 -7.93
CA ALA A 44 -8.31 21.31 -6.54
C ALA A 44 -9.61 21.62 -5.76
N LEU A 45 -10.50 22.42 -6.34
CA LEU A 45 -11.79 22.75 -5.72
C LEU A 45 -12.72 21.53 -5.63
N GLY A 46 -12.71 20.68 -6.65
CA GLY A 46 -13.42 19.39 -6.64
C GLY A 46 -12.90 18.47 -5.54
N PHE A 47 -11.58 18.40 -5.37
CA PHE A 47 -10.96 17.65 -4.27
C PHE A 47 -11.37 18.21 -2.91
N MET A 48 -11.27 19.52 -2.69
CA MET A 48 -11.63 20.18 -1.42
C MET A 48 -13.09 19.92 -1.05
N THR A 49 -14.00 20.05 -2.01
CA THR A 49 -15.43 19.78 -1.83
C THR A 49 -15.69 18.33 -1.40
N ARG A 50 -15.09 17.36 -2.11
CA ARG A 50 -15.23 15.94 -1.76
C ARG A 50 -14.59 15.61 -0.41
N TYR A 51 -13.42 16.18 -0.13
CA TYR A 51 -12.70 15.97 1.12
C TYR A 51 -13.54 16.42 2.33
N PHE A 52 -14.01 17.67 2.32
CA PHE A 52 -14.80 18.20 3.43
C PHE A 52 -16.19 17.60 3.53
N ALA A 53 -16.85 17.27 2.41
CA ALA A 53 -18.11 16.52 2.44
C ALA A 53 -17.93 15.16 3.13
N SER A 54 -16.80 14.49 2.85
CA SER A 54 -16.50 13.18 3.41
C SER A 54 -16.11 13.24 4.88
N LEU A 55 -15.36 14.27 5.26
CA LEU A 55 -14.93 14.53 6.61
C LEU A 55 -16.10 14.90 7.53
N THR A 56 -16.96 15.84 7.11
CA THR A 56 -18.16 16.22 7.86
C THR A 56 -19.15 15.06 7.98
N THR A 57 -19.28 14.24 6.94
CA THR A 57 -20.07 12.99 7.01
C THR A 57 -19.54 12.04 8.08
N ALA A 58 -18.22 11.84 8.14
CA ALA A 58 -17.59 10.98 9.13
C ALA A 58 -17.78 11.54 10.56
N ALA A 59 -17.67 12.85 10.74
CA ALA A 59 -17.87 13.52 12.02
C ALA A 59 -19.32 13.37 12.51
N VAL A 60 -20.31 13.72 11.67
CA VAL A 60 -21.74 13.62 12.04
C VAL A 60 -22.16 12.16 12.28
N ARG A 61 -21.58 11.20 11.54
CA ARG A 61 -21.76 9.76 11.81
C ARG A 61 -21.22 9.37 13.18
N GLN A 62 -20.04 9.87 13.55
CA GLN A 62 -19.45 9.59 14.87
C GLN A 62 -20.31 10.15 16.00
N PHE A 63 -21.01 11.27 15.77
CA PHE A 63 -21.97 11.85 16.71
C PHE A 63 -23.37 11.19 16.67
N GLY A 64 -23.56 10.12 15.88
CA GLY A 64 -24.81 9.36 15.84
C GLY A 64 -25.98 10.08 15.17
N ALA A 65 -25.73 11.10 14.35
CA ALA A 65 -26.75 12.01 13.85
C ALA A 65 -26.73 12.19 12.33
N LEU A 66 -26.31 11.15 11.60
CA LEU A 66 -26.12 11.20 10.15
C LEU A 66 -27.45 11.44 9.41
N PRO A 67 -27.58 12.53 8.62
CA PRO A 67 -28.77 12.77 7.81
C PRO A 67 -29.05 11.64 6.81
N GLU A 68 -30.31 11.42 6.47
CA GLU A 68 -30.71 10.43 5.45
C GLU A 68 -30.08 10.74 4.09
N LEU A 69 -30.03 12.02 3.71
CA LEU A 69 -29.37 12.49 2.49
C LEU A 69 -27.91 12.03 2.44
N SER A 70 -27.15 12.27 3.51
CA SER A 70 -25.75 11.87 3.64
C SER A 70 -25.59 10.34 3.63
N SER A 71 -26.52 9.61 4.26
CA SER A 71 -26.51 8.14 4.30
C SER A 71 -26.73 7.51 2.93
N SER A 72 -27.68 8.04 2.14
CA SER A 72 -28.02 7.54 0.81
C SER A 72 -26.92 7.81 -0.23
N LEU A 73 -26.28 8.99 -0.13
CA LEU A 73 -25.24 9.43 -1.04
C LEU A 73 -23.89 8.77 -0.72
N TRP A 74 -23.62 8.41 0.53
CA TRP A 74 -22.38 7.73 0.92
C TRP A 74 -22.17 6.36 0.28
N GLN A 75 -23.25 5.71 -0.14
CA GLN A 75 -23.19 4.39 -0.76
C GLN A 75 -22.94 4.46 -2.27
N LYS A 76 -23.04 5.64 -2.88
CA LYS A 76 -22.94 5.85 -4.33
C LYS A 76 -21.71 6.68 -4.70
N ASP A 77 -21.24 6.54 -5.94
CA ASP A 77 -20.21 7.41 -6.50
C ASP A 77 -20.90 8.72 -6.89
N ILE A 78 -20.70 9.76 -6.10
CA ILE A 78 -21.42 11.03 -6.22
C ILE A 78 -20.57 12.10 -6.90
N GLY A 79 -21.21 12.96 -7.70
CA GLY A 79 -20.55 14.09 -8.34
C GLY A 79 -20.16 15.17 -7.34
N VAL A 80 -19.34 16.14 -7.78
CA VAL A 80 -19.00 17.32 -6.96
C VAL A 80 -20.25 18.09 -6.50
N PRO A 81 -21.30 18.29 -7.35
CA PRO A 81 -22.52 18.96 -6.91
C PRO A 81 -23.21 18.27 -5.73
N ASP A 82 -23.34 16.94 -5.78
CA ASP A 82 -23.93 16.17 -4.69
C ASP A 82 -23.06 16.23 -3.42
N CYS A 83 -21.73 16.19 -3.56
CA CYS A 83 -20.82 16.40 -2.43
C CYS A 83 -21.00 17.77 -1.78
N ALA A 84 -21.22 18.83 -2.56
CA ALA A 84 -21.45 20.17 -2.01
C ALA A 84 -22.76 20.22 -1.21
N ARG A 85 -23.83 19.57 -1.69
CA ARG A 85 -25.10 19.44 -0.95
C ARG A 85 -24.95 18.67 0.35
N VAL A 86 -24.21 17.55 0.32
CA VAL A 86 -23.88 16.76 1.53
C VAL A 86 -23.09 17.58 2.53
N LEU A 87 -22.08 18.34 2.05
CA LEU A 87 -21.26 19.20 2.89
C LEU A 87 -22.12 20.24 3.63
N LEU A 88 -22.97 20.99 2.92
CA LEU A 88 -23.84 21.99 3.53
C LEU A 88 -24.81 21.37 4.55
N ALA A 89 -25.48 20.27 4.20
CA ALA A 89 -26.40 19.59 5.10
C ALA A 89 -25.68 19.08 6.38
N ASN A 90 -24.46 18.59 6.26
CA ASN A 90 -23.69 18.16 7.43
C ASN A 90 -23.20 19.35 8.27
N LEU A 91 -22.83 20.48 7.66
CA LEU A 91 -22.40 21.68 8.39
C LEU A 91 -23.54 22.28 9.23
N GLU A 92 -24.76 22.29 8.70
CA GLU A 92 -25.97 22.64 9.46
C GLU A 92 -26.17 21.67 10.62
N ARG A 93 -25.97 20.36 10.39
CA ARG A 93 -26.12 19.35 11.44
C ARG A 93 -25.07 19.47 12.55
N LEU A 94 -23.85 19.90 12.22
CA LEU A 94 -22.79 20.13 13.20
C LEU A 94 -23.14 21.26 14.19
N ASP A 95 -24.10 22.14 13.91
CA ASP A 95 -24.58 23.16 14.87
C ASP A 95 -25.18 22.54 16.14
N SER A 96 -25.73 21.33 15.99
CA SER A 96 -26.35 20.62 17.11
C SER A 96 -25.34 20.09 18.12
N PHE A 97 -24.02 20.21 17.86
CA PHE A 97 -22.94 19.64 18.67
C PHE A 97 -21.89 20.69 19.12
N PRO A 98 -22.29 21.80 19.77
CA PRO A 98 -21.35 22.87 20.13
C PRO A 98 -20.32 22.45 21.18
N ALA A 99 -20.59 21.41 21.96
CA ALA A 99 -19.66 20.88 22.96
C ALA A 99 -18.49 20.08 22.33
N GLU A 100 -18.65 19.61 21.09
CA GLU A 100 -17.66 18.80 20.40
C GLU A 100 -16.66 19.69 19.67
N LYS A 101 -15.41 19.71 20.15
CA LYS A 101 -14.34 20.56 19.58
C LYS A 101 -14.09 20.29 18.10
N LEU A 102 -14.30 19.05 17.62
CA LEU A 102 -14.23 18.73 16.19
C LEU A 102 -15.34 19.44 15.40
N ALA A 103 -16.56 19.50 15.94
CA ALA A 103 -17.69 20.13 15.26
C ALA A 103 -17.48 21.65 15.14
N SER A 104 -17.00 22.30 16.21
CA SER A 104 -16.68 23.73 16.18
C SER A 104 -15.56 24.02 15.19
N THR A 105 -14.44 23.29 15.23
CA THR A 105 -13.33 23.48 14.28
C THR A 105 -13.79 23.32 12.83
N LEU A 106 -14.58 22.28 12.52
CA LEU A 106 -15.08 22.08 11.16
C LEU A 106 -16.03 23.20 10.72
N ARG A 107 -16.84 23.77 11.62
CA ARG A 107 -17.71 24.91 11.31
C ARG A 107 -16.91 26.19 11.10
N ASP A 108 -15.91 26.47 11.92
CA ASP A 108 -15.09 27.69 11.87
C ASP A 108 -14.31 27.83 10.55
N ILE A 109 -14.06 26.70 9.86
CA ILE A 109 -13.54 26.69 8.49
C ILE A 109 -14.51 27.40 7.55
N PHE A 110 -15.81 27.11 7.60
CA PHE A 110 -16.81 27.60 6.64
C PHE A 110 -17.55 28.87 7.09
N PHE A 111 -17.60 29.11 8.39
CA PHE A 111 -18.33 30.22 8.99
C PHE A 111 -17.38 31.09 9.82
N THR A 112 -17.68 32.38 9.86
CA THR A 112 -16.99 33.34 10.71
C THR A 112 -17.94 33.81 11.80
N VAL A 113 -17.48 33.77 13.04
CA VAL A 113 -18.20 34.33 14.18
C VAL A 113 -17.76 35.77 14.34
N THR A 114 -18.61 36.71 13.92
CA THR A 114 -18.35 38.14 14.13
C THR A 114 -18.71 38.50 15.56
N PHE A 115 -17.84 39.25 16.25
CA PHE A 115 -18.11 39.68 17.62
C PHE A 115 -19.44 40.47 17.70
N GLY A 116 -20.37 39.99 18.52
CA GLY A 116 -21.70 40.59 18.69
C GLY A 116 -22.80 40.10 17.73
N ALA A 117 -22.47 39.30 16.71
CA ALA A 117 -23.47 38.67 15.87
C ALA A 117 -23.97 37.36 16.50
N SER A 118 -25.29 37.19 16.60
CA SER A 118 -25.91 35.96 17.12
C SER A 118 -25.85 34.80 16.14
N GLN A 119 -25.55 35.06 14.86
CA GLN A 119 -25.47 34.06 13.80
C GLN A 119 -24.10 34.09 13.13
N ALA A 120 -23.55 32.91 12.88
CA ALA A 120 -22.29 32.76 12.17
C ALA A 120 -22.49 33.07 10.68
N MET A 121 -21.64 33.93 10.12
CA MET A 121 -21.73 34.34 8.72
C MET A 121 -20.93 33.39 7.83
N PRO A 122 -21.50 32.85 6.75
CA PRO A 122 -20.75 31.98 5.84
C PRO A 122 -19.64 32.77 5.13
N ARG A 123 -18.45 32.19 5.06
CA ARG A 123 -17.31 32.72 4.29
C ARG A 123 -17.62 32.76 2.80
N SER A 124 -16.82 33.51 2.03
CA SER A 124 -17.15 33.78 0.62
C SER A 124 -17.20 32.49 -0.21
N PHE A 125 -16.28 31.55 0.06
CA PHE A 125 -16.28 30.24 -0.61
C PHE A 125 -17.45 29.36 -0.17
N ALA A 126 -17.88 29.45 1.09
CA ALA A 126 -19.02 28.68 1.59
C ALA A 126 -20.33 29.12 0.93
N GLN A 127 -20.49 30.43 0.70
CA GLN A 127 -21.62 30.98 -0.06
C GLN A 127 -21.68 30.45 -1.50
N ARG A 128 -20.52 30.15 -2.11
CA ARG A 128 -20.41 29.61 -3.48
C ARG A 128 -20.53 28.09 -3.58
N LEU A 129 -20.66 27.36 -2.48
CA LEU A 129 -20.88 25.91 -2.49
C LEU A 129 -22.34 25.53 -2.83
N GLY A 130 -23.30 26.41 -2.52
CA GLY A 130 -24.72 26.07 -2.50
C GLY A 130 -25.49 26.31 -3.79
N ASP A 131 -26.56 25.52 -3.94
CA ASP A 131 -27.54 25.52 -5.04
C ASP A 131 -28.70 26.51 -4.81
N GLN A 132 -28.66 27.27 -3.71
CA GLN A 132 -29.76 28.18 -3.33
C GLN A 132 -29.83 29.48 -4.15
N GLN A 133 -28.97 29.64 -5.14
CA GLN A 133 -29.00 30.80 -6.03
C GLN A 133 -29.64 30.42 -7.36
N GLU A 134 -30.93 30.73 -7.53
CA GLU A 134 -31.60 30.59 -8.82
C GLU A 134 -31.05 31.61 -9.85
N GLY A 135 -30.97 31.22 -11.13
CA GLY A 135 -30.60 32.10 -12.24
C GLY A 135 -29.09 32.18 -12.56
N LEU A 136 -28.62 33.33 -13.05
CA LEU A 136 -27.23 33.58 -13.48
C LEU A 136 -26.19 33.29 -12.38
N ALA A 137 -26.62 33.33 -11.13
CA ALA A 137 -25.80 33.09 -9.96
C ALA A 137 -25.48 31.59 -9.75
N ALA A 138 -26.36 30.67 -10.20
CA ALA A 138 -26.10 29.22 -10.20
C ALA A 138 -24.85 28.85 -11.01
N ALA A 139 -24.58 29.59 -12.10
CA ALA A 139 -23.44 29.33 -12.97
C ALA A 139 -22.09 29.59 -12.28
N ARG A 140 -22.07 30.42 -11.23
CA ARG A 140 -20.88 30.85 -10.47
C ARG A 140 -20.59 30.02 -9.22
N THR A 141 -21.30 28.89 -9.05
CA THR A 141 -21.06 27.97 -7.94
C THR A 141 -19.81 27.11 -8.19
N VAL A 142 -19.13 26.72 -7.12
CA VAL A 142 -18.00 25.78 -7.18
C VAL A 142 -18.43 24.45 -7.80
N ALA A 143 -19.64 23.99 -7.48
CA ALA A 143 -20.22 22.78 -8.04
C ALA A 143 -20.41 22.86 -9.57
N SER A 144 -20.96 23.98 -10.08
CA SER A 144 -21.10 24.24 -11.52
C SER A 144 -19.74 24.27 -12.21
N PHE A 145 -18.78 25.00 -11.65
CA PHE A 145 -17.42 25.09 -12.20
C PHE A 145 -16.73 23.72 -12.26
N CYS A 146 -16.86 22.91 -11.21
CA CYS A 146 -16.29 21.56 -11.16
C CYS A 146 -16.91 20.56 -12.14
N SER A 147 -18.11 20.86 -12.66
CA SER A 147 -18.85 19.96 -13.55
C SER A 147 -18.77 20.35 -15.03
N LYS A 148 -18.28 21.55 -15.34
CA LYS A 148 -18.13 22.05 -16.72
C LYS A 148 -16.70 21.84 -17.20
N ASP A 149 -16.57 21.45 -18.47
CA ASP A 149 -15.29 21.49 -19.18
C ASP A 149 -15.00 22.92 -19.63
N VAL A 150 -13.71 23.28 -19.62
CA VAL A 150 -13.23 24.60 -20.05
C VAL A 150 -12.94 24.50 -21.54
N GLU A 151 -13.71 25.21 -22.37
CA GLU A 151 -13.65 25.05 -23.82
C GLU A 151 -12.75 26.09 -24.49
N SER A 152 -12.56 27.26 -23.88
CA SER A 152 -11.74 28.34 -24.44
C SER A 152 -10.75 28.99 -23.46
N VAL A 153 -9.70 29.62 -23.99
CA VAL A 153 -8.71 30.37 -23.21
C VAL A 153 -9.34 31.54 -22.46
N SER A 154 -10.31 32.23 -23.07
CA SER A 154 -11.01 33.35 -22.44
C SER A 154 -11.85 32.89 -21.24
N GLU A 155 -12.54 31.76 -21.37
CA GLU A 155 -13.24 31.11 -20.25
C GLU A 155 -12.27 30.64 -19.17
N ALA A 156 -11.11 30.11 -19.55
CA ALA A 156 -10.07 29.69 -18.62
C ALA A 156 -9.55 30.86 -17.79
N GLU A 157 -9.25 32.00 -18.43
CA GLU A 157 -8.82 33.22 -17.75
C GLU A 157 -9.90 33.74 -16.80
N SER A 158 -11.15 33.83 -17.26
CA SER A 158 -12.29 34.26 -16.44
C SER A 158 -12.47 33.34 -15.23
N SER A 159 -12.39 32.03 -15.44
CA SER A 159 -12.51 31.02 -14.39
C SER A 159 -11.39 31.11 -13.37
N ILE A 160 -10.15 31.29 -13.81
CA ILE A 160 -9.01 31.48 -12.90
C ILE A 160 -9.20 32.74 -12.06
N ARG A 161 -9.57 33.87 -12.69
CA ARG A 161 -9.79 35.14 -11.99
C ARG A 161 -10.91 35.04 -10.95
N GLU A 162 -11.95 34.26 -11.25
CA GLU A 162 -13.10 34.09 -10.37
C GLU A 162 -12.84 33.09 -9.23
N PHE A 163 -12.26 31.92 -9.52
CA PHE A 163 -12.20 30.80 -8.58
C PHE A 163 -10.86 30.62 -7.87
N LEU A 164 -9.77 31.21 -8.35
CA LEU A 164 -8.48 31.15 -7.66
C LEU A 164 -8.51 31.83 -6.28
N PRO A 165 -9.14 33.02 -6.11
CA PRO A 165 -9.31 33.62 -4.78
C PRO A 165 -10.15 32.74 -3.84
N VAL A 166 -11.17 32.07 -4.37
CA VAL A 166 -12.05 31.16 -3.62
C VAL A 166 -11.24 29.97 -3.06
N LEU A 167 -10.39 29.36 -3.88
CA LEU A 167 -9.50 28.29 -3.43
C LEU A 167 -8.52 28.78 -2.35
N ARG A 168 -7.94 29.98 -2.51
CA ARG A 168 -7.00 30.55 -1.54
C ARG A 168 -7.63 30.77 -0.17
N GLU A 169 -8.78 31.44 -0.13
CA GLU A 169 -9.50 31.70 1.12
C GLU A 169 -9.87 30.38 1.82
N TRP A 170 -10.28 29.37 1.05
CA TRP A 170 -10.61 28.05 1.59
C TRP A 170 -9.37 27.36 2.17
N LEU A 171 -8.25 27.35 1.44
CA LEU A 171 -7.00 26.76 1.94
C LEU A 171 -6.51 27.45 3.21
N GLN A 172 -6.56 28.78 3.26
CA GLN A 172 -6.17 29.57 4.42
C GLN A 172 -7.08 29.27 5.62
N SER A 173 -8.40 29.18 5.40
CA SER A 173 -9.36 28.88 6.48
C SER A 173 -9.24 27.43 7.00
N ALA A 174 -8.65 26.52 6.20
CA ALA A 174 -8.44 25.12 6.56
C ALA A 174 -7.04 24.82 7.10
N GLU A 175 -6.12 25.79 7.11
CA GLU A 175 -4.70 25.61 7.41
C GLU A 175 -4.49 25.01 8.81
N ASP A 176 -5.04 25.64 9.85
CA ASP A 176 -4.94 25.17 11.23
C ASP A 176 -5.48 23.74 11.38
N PHE A 177 -6.61 23.45 10.74
CA PHE A 177 -7.21 22.13 10.75
C PHE A 177 -6.30 21.09 10.11
N PHE A 178 -5.67 21.42 8.98
CA PHE A 178 -4.75 20.50 8.33
C PHE A 178 -3.48 20.26 9.12
N CYS A 179 -2.92 21.28 9.79
CA CYS A 179 -1.76 21.15 10.66
C CYS A 179 -2.05 20.22 11.86
N GLU A 180 -3.26 20.27 12.41
CA GLU A 180 -3.67 19.39 13.53
C GLU A 180 -4.07 17.96 13.08
N CYS A 181 -4.14 17.69 11.78
CA CYS A 181 -4.61 16.42 11.24
C CYS A 181 -3.47 15.50 10.78
N ASP A 182 -3.65 14.20 11.04
CA ASP A 182 -2.88 13.13 10.38
C ASP A 182 -3.72 12.49 9.27
N HIS A 183 -3.28 12.61 8.02
CA HIS A 183 -3.96 12.04 6.85
C HIS A 183 -3.32 10.72 6.44
N ARG A 184 -4.06 9.61 6.59
CA ARG A 184 -3.59 8.28 6.21
C ARG A 184 -4.50 7.65 5.17
N PHE A 185 -3.93 7.22 4.05
CA PHE A 185 -4.64 6.42 3.06
C PHE A 185 -4.55 4.93 3.42
N GLU A 186 -5.56 4.43 4.11
CA GLU A 186 -5.70 3.03 4.48
C GLU A 186 -6.36 2.23 3.32
N PRO A 187 -6.06 0.93 3.16
CA PRO A 187 -6.81 0.08 2.24
C PRO A 187 -8.28 0.00 2.71
N ALA A 188 -9.22 0.35 1.84
CA ALA A 188 -10.64 0.21 2.14
C ALA A 188 -11.04 -1.28 2.16
N ALA A 189 -12.25 -1.57 2.69
CA ALA A 189 -12.81 -2.93 2.66
C ALA A 189 -12.94 -3.48 1.23
N ASP A 190 -13.20 -2.60 0.26
CA ASP A 190 -13.29 -2.95 -1.16
C ASP A 190 -11.91 -2.90 -1.83
N PHE A 191 -11.55 -3.97 -2.57
CA PHE A 191 -10.26 -4.04 -3.25
C PHE A 191 -10.06 -2.92 -4.26
N GLY A 192 -8.87 -2.32 -4.26
CA GLY A 192 -8.49 -1.25 -5.17
C GLY A 192 -9.03 0.13 -4.75
N ARG A 193 -9.83 0.21 -3.68
CA ARG A 193 -10.22 1.49 -3.07
C ARG A 193 -9.30 1.77 -1.89
N ARG A 194 -8.92 3.04 -1.73
CA ARG A 194 -8.23 3.54 -0.54
C ARG A 194 -9.22 4.40 0.21
N GLU A 195 -9.33 4.19 1.51
CA GLU A 195 -10.11 5.01 2.40
C GLU A 195 -9.17 6.04 3.02
N LEU A 196 -9.56 7.31 2.98
CA LEU A 196 -8.85 8.36 3.66
C LEU A 196 -9.30 8.35 5.14
N VAL A 197 -8.35 8.12 6.03
CA VAL A 197 -8.53 8.17 7.47
C VAL A 197 -7.87 9.46 7.95
N VAL A 198 -8.66 10.31 8.60
CA VAL A 198 -8.20 11.57 9.16
C VAL A 198 -8.18 11.44 10.67
N GLY A 199 -6.99 11.48 11.27
CA GLY A 199 -6.82 11.57 12.71
C GLY A 199 -6.85 13.04 13.13
N TYR A 200 -7.82 13.44 13.95
CA TYR A 200 -7.91 14.77 14.53
C TYR A 200 -8.01 14.65 16.05
N ARG A 201 -6.91 14.93 16.75
CA ARG A 201 -6.79 14.69 18.19
C ARG A 201 -7.21 13.26 18.57
N GLN A 202 -8.27 13.11 19.36
CA GLN A 202 -8.84 11.83 19.78
C GLN A 202 -9.79 11.19 18.74
N HIS A 203 -10.18 11.94 17.71
CA HIS A 203 -11.11 11.45 16.69
C HIS A 203 -10.36 10.77 15.56
N ARG A 204 -10.85 9.60 15.15
CA ARG A 204 -10.37 8.88 13.97
C ARG A 204 -11.49 8.79 12.95
N LEU A 205 -11.48 9.73 12.01
CA LEU A 205 -12.55 9.94 11.04
C LEU A 205 -12.31 9.10 9.80
N ARG A 206 -13.17 8.11 9.59
CA ARG A 206 -13.16 7.26 8.39
C ARG A 206 -14.05 7.88 7.32
N THR A 207 -13.40 8.56 6.37
CA THR A 207 -14.08 9.33 5.31
C THR A 207 -14.58 8.46 4.15
N GLY A 208 -14.59 7.14 4.31
CA GLY A 208 -15.19 6.22 3.35
C GLY A 208 -14.43 6.08 2.04
N PRO A 209 -14.98 5.29 1.10
CA PRO A 209 -14.32 4.93 -0.15
C PRO A 209 -14.35 6.01 -1.24
N ILE A 210 -14.82 7.23 -0.92
CA ILE A 210 -15.29 8.22 -1.90
C ILE A 210 -14.16 9.00 -2.57
N VAL A 211 -12.94 8.98 -2.03
CA VAL A 211 -11.77 9.47 -2.80
C VAL A 211 -11.37 8.40 -3.82
N ARG A 212 -12.21 8.19 -4.84
CA ARG A 212 -11.80 7.45 -6.03
C ARG A 212 -10.66 8.24 -6.65
N LEU A 213 -9.45 7.71 -6.52
CA LEU A 213 -8.27 8.08 -7.31
C LEU A 213 -8.47 7.83 -8.84
N ARG A 214 -9.71 7.82 -9.36
CA ARG A 214 -10.01 7.64 -10.79
C ARG A 214 -9.47 8.79 -11.64
N GLU A 215 -9.27 9.96 -11.04
CA GLU A 215 -8.60 11.12 -11.65
C GLU A 215 -7.06 10.96 -11.72
N PHE A 216 -6.48 9.92 -11.08
CA PHE A 216 -5.02 9.69 -11.04
C PHE A 216 -4.51 8.71 -12.10
N ARG A 217 -5.36 8.24 -13.03
CA ARG A 217 -4.85 7.59 -14.24
C ARG A 217 -4.36 8.66 -15.21
N ALA A 218 -3.09 9.00 -15.07
CA ALA A 218 -2.25 9.36 -16.20
C ALA A 218 -2.60 8.44 -17.39
N GLY A 219 -3.18 9.02 -18.45
CA GLY A 219 -3.59 8.27 -19.64
C GLY A 219 -5.01 8.53 -20.17
N GLY A 220 -5.76 9.51 -19.65
CA GLY A 220 -6.87 10.07 -20.42
C GLY A 220 -6.33 10.61 -21.75
N ARG A 221 -6.66 9.96 -22.86
CA ARG A 221 -6.42 10.47 -24.22
C ARG A 221 -7.02 11.88 -24.29
N TRP A 222 -6.16 12.88 -24.24
CA TRP A 222 -6.54 14.24 -24.56
C TRP A 222 -6.87 14.28 -26.05
N ARG A 223 -8.11 14.63 -26.36
CA ARG A 223 -8.49 15.02 -27.72
C ARG A 223 -7.59 16.21 -28.05
N ASN A 224 -6.71 16.05 -29.04
CA ASN A 224 -5.80 17.09 -29.50
C ASN A 224 -6.63 18.34 -29.82
N VAL A 225 -6.60 19.34 -28.94
CA VAL A 225 -6.96 20.72 -29.30
C VAL A 225 -5.98 21.12 -30.40
N SER A 226 -6.51 21.57 -31.53
CA SER A 226 -5.80 21.72 -32.79
C SER A 226 -4.62 22.68 -32.66
N SER A 227 -3.66 22.51 -33.56
CA SER A 227 -2.42 23.27 -33.75
C SER A 227 -2.59 24.79 -33.98
N GLU A 228 -3.80 25.33 -33.86
CA GLU A 228 -4.12 26.75 -34.06
C GLU A 228 -3.75 27.64 -32.87
N GLU A 229 -3.80 27.15 -31.63
CA GLU A 229 -3.43 27.97 -30.45
C GLU A 229 -1.93 28.29 -30.37
N ARG A 230 -1.06 27.53 -31.05
CA ARG A 230 0.37 27.85 -31.15
C ARG A 230 0.67 29.06 -32.03
N ARG A 231 -0.24 29.48 -32.91
CA ARG A 231 -0.01 30.64 -33.78
C ARG A 231 -0.34 31.96 -33.10
N VAL A 232 -1.31 31.98 -32.17
CA VAL A 232 -1.72 33.21 -31.46
C VAL A 232 -0.67 33.65 -30.42
N SER A 233 0.08 32.71 -29.84
CA SER A 233 1.15 33.02 -28.87
C SER A 233 2.37 33.72 -29.50
N HIS A 234 2.58 33.59 -30.82
CA HIS A 234 3.74 34.21 -31.48
C HIS A 234 3.49 35.68 -31.85
N ASP A 235 2.24 36.07 -32.10
CA ASP A 235 1.86 37.46 -32.45
C ASP A 235 1.76 38.38 -31.22
N LEU A 236 1.53 37.83 -30.02
CA LEU A 236 1.46 38.61 -28.77
C LEU A 236 2.85 38.99 -28.22
N GLY A 237 3.89 38.22 -28.54
CA GLY A 237 5.27 38.53 -28.13
C GLY A 237 5.81 39.81 -28.76
N GLU A 238 5.47 40.07 -30.03
CA GLU A 238 5.91 41.28 -30.75
C GLU A 238 5.19 42.56 -30.31
N LEU A 239 4.00 42.44 -29.73
CA LEU A 239 3.22 43.59 -29.24
C LEU A 239 3.66 44.03 -27.83
N VAL A 240 4.14 43.09 -27.02
CA VAL A 240 4.59 43.34 -25.64
C VAL A 240 5.96 44.04 -25.62
N ASP A 241 6.89 43.66 -26.51
CA ASP A 241 8.19 44.35 -26.63
C ASP A 241 8.07 45.81 -27.09
N ARG A 242 6.95 46.21 -27.72
CA ARG A 242 6.69 47.60 -28.11
C ARG A 242 6.06 48.46 -27.02
N LEU A 243 5.61 47.86 -25.92
CA LEU A 243 4.90 48.56 -24.84
C LEU A 243 5.74 48.77 -23.56
N VAL A 244 6.95 48.19 -23.49
CA VAL A 244 7.81 48.23 -22.29
C VAL A 244 8.77 49.43 -22.24
N ASP A 245 8.91 50.21 -23.32
CA ASP A 245 9.88 51.32 -23.40
C ASP A 245 9.41 52.69 -22.85
N GLY A 246 8.37 52.75 -22.02
CA GLY A 246 7.96 54.04 -21.45
C GLY A 246 7.01 54.01 -20.27
N ALA A 247 7.53 53.83 -19.05
CA ALA A 247 7.00 54.48 -17.84
C ALA A 247 7.90 54.23 -16.59
N PRO A 248 7.93 55.15 -15.62
CA PRO A 248 8.90 55.16 -14.52
C PRO A 248 8.48 54.26 -13.35
N ARG A 249 9.49 53.69 -12.66
CA ARG A 249 9.35 52.93 -11.42
C ARG A 249 9.05 53.86 -10.23
N ASP A 250 7.85 53.73 -9.66
CA ASP A 250 7.59 54.04 -8.26
C ASP A 250 7.01 52.80 -7.57
N ALA A 251 7.60 52.42 -6.43
CA ALA A 251 7.21 51.26 -5.65
C ALA A 251 6.32 51.69 -4.46
N PRO A 252 5.23 50.97 -4.15
CA PRO A 252 4.63 51.02 -2.83
C PRO A 252 5.04 49.78 -2.01
N SER A 253 5.73 50.07 -0.92
CA SER A 253 5.88 49.23 0.27
C SER A 253 4.50 49.02 0.92
N GLY A 254 4.12 47.76 1.18
CA GLY A 254 2.86 47.47 1.85
C GLY A 254 2.46 45.99 1.88
N ALA A 255 3.31 45.12 2.44
CA ALA A 255 2.89 43.78 2.85
C ALA A 255 3.47 43.48 4.24
N SER A 256 2.60 43.31 5.22
CA SER A 256 2.99 42.93 6.58
C SER A 256 3.59 41.52 6.58
N PRO A 257 4.76 41.30 7.19
CA PRO A 257 5.34 39.97 7.34
C PRO A 257 4.47 39.10 8.27
N PRO A 258 4.52 37.76 8.12
CA PRO A 258 3.93 36.85 9.11
C PRO A 258 4.49 37.18 10.50
N ALA A 259 3.62 37.16 11.51
CA ALA A 259 3.96 37.56 12.88
C ALA A 259 5.27 36.90 13.33
N ALA A 260 6.31 37.72 13.49
CA ALA A 260 7.67 37.29 13.83
C ALA A 260 7.77 36.65 15.24
N ASP A 261 6.68 36.65 16.00
CA ASP A 261 6.66 36.31 17.42
C ASP A 261 6.03 34.93 17.74
N ALA A 262 5.50 34.20 16.75
CA ALA A 262 5.01 32.84 16.98
C ALA A 262 6.20 31.85 17.09
N PRO A 263 6.25 30.97 18.11
CA PRO A 263 7.36 30.03 18.27
C PRO A 263 7.38 28.99 17.12
N PRO A 264 8.57 28.48 16.73
CA PRO A 264 8.69 27.47 15.69
C PRO A 264 8.11 26.13 16.15
N GLU A 265 7.36 25.45 15.28
CA GLU A 265 6.75 24.14 15.55
C GLU A 265 7.38 23.06 14.65
N LEU A 266 7.94 22.02 15.27
CA LEU A 266 8.67 20.97 14.57
C LEU A 266 7.75 19.83 14.14
N HIS A 267 7.57 19.66 12.82
CA HIS A 267 7.00 18.45 12.24
C HIS A 267 8.09 17.59 11.56
N TRP A 268 7.97 16.26 11.64
CA TRP A 268 8.96 15.34 11.06
C TRP A 268 8.33 14.10 10.42
N SER A 269 8.99 13.55 9.41
CA SER A 269 8.67 12.23 8.81
C SER A 269 9.93 11.45 8.47
N SER A 270 9.93 10.13 8.66
CA SER A 270 11.07 9.27 8.35
C SER A 270 10.79 8.32 7.18
N SER A 271 11.81 8.05 6.38
CA SER A 271 11.75 7.10 5.27
C SER A 271 13.05 6.30 5.14
N TYR A 272 12.95 4.98 5.23
CA TYR A 272 14.09 4.08 5.01
C TYR A 272 14.45 3.99 3.53
N ARG A 273 15.73 4.16 3.19
CA ARG A 273 16.24 4.12 1.79
C ARG A 273 17.05 2.86 1.45
N GLY A 274 17.41 2.03 2.42
CA GLY A 274 18.24 0.84 2.18
C GLY A 274 19.73 1.10 2.37
N TYR A 275 20.59 0.23 1.86
CA TYR A 275 22.04 0.39 2.01
C TYR A 275 22.58 1.57 1.20
N ALA A 276 23.39 2.40 1.84
CA ALA A 276 24.18 3.43 1.18
C ALA A 276 25.55 3.57 1.84
N LYS A 277 26.50 4.13 1.08
CA LYS A 277 27.79 4.54 1.63
C LYS A 277 27.62 5.81 2.45
N ASN A 278 28.25 5.88 3.62
CA ASN A 278 28.39 7.13 4.35
C ASN A 278 29.41 8.05 3.64
N HIS A 279 29.67 9.22 4.22
CA HIS A 279 30.64 10.19 3.71
C HIS A 279 32.09 9.69 3.77
N GLU A 280 32.37 8.68 4.59
CA GLU A 280 33.67 8.00 4.71
C GLU A 280 33.78 6.78 3.75
N GLY A 281 32.74 6.51 2.96
CA GLY A 281 32.72 5.40 1.99
C GLY A 281 32.29 4.05 2.57
N GLU A 282 31.95 3.98 3.86
CA GLU A 282 31.52 2.77 4.55
C GLU A 282 30.06 2.43 4.24
N LEU A 283 29.79 1.16 3.96
CA LEU A 283 28.45 0.66 3.64
C LEU A 283 27.63 0.47 4.93
N GLY A 284 26.41 1.00 4.96
CA GLY A 284 25.49 0.81 6.08
C GLY A 284 24.07 1.17 5.72
N HIS A 285 23.16 1.04 6.67
CA HIS A 285 21.74 1.30 6.41
C HIS A 285 21.46 2.79 6.40
N SER A 286 20.74 3.27 5.40
CA SER A 286 20.45 4.68 5.23
C SER A 286 18.97 4.97 5.14
N GLY A 287 18.60 6.17 5.55
CA GLY A 287 17.29 6.74 5.29
C GLY A 287 17.31 8.24 5.45
N THR A 288 16.13 8.84 5.34
CA THR A 288 15.95 10.29 5.46
C THR A 288 14.92 10.62 6.53
N ILE A 289 15.19 11.64 7.32
CA ILE A 289 14.24 12.30 8.23
C ILE A 289 14.01 13.69 7.65
N SER A 290 12.80 13.96 7.20
CA SER A 290 12.40 15.28 6.68
C SER A 290 11.79 16.08 7.82
N LEU A 291 12.32 17.27 8.07
CA LEU A 291 11.86 18.23 9.06
C LEU A 291 11.19 19.40 8.36
N THR A 292 10.05 19.83 8.88
CA THR A 292 9.27 20.95 8.36
C THR A 292 8.81 21.81 9.53
N ASN A 293 9.05 23.12 9.44
CA ASN A 293 8.52 24.12 10.36
C ASN A 293 7.08 24.41 10.00
N LEU A 294 6.16 24.22 10.94
CA LEU A 294 4.76 24.60 10.81
C LEU A 294 4.42 25.89 11.59
N GLY A 295 5.35 26.40 12.40
CA GLY A 295 5.18 27.60 13.23
C GLY A 295 5.84 28.85 12.68
N GLY A 296 5.94 29.89 13.52
CA GLY A 296 6.62 31.15 13.19
C GLY A 296 8.15 31.08 13.34
N GLY A 297 8.84 32.05 12.74
CA GLY A 297 10.30 32.16 12.79
C GLY A 297 11.05 31.11 11.95
N GLU A 298 12.36 31.03 12.15
CA GLU A 298 13.23 30.07 11.45
C GLU A 298 13.51 28.86 12.34
N LEU A 299 13.16 27.66 11.86
CA LEU A 299 13.45 26.43 12.56
C LEU A 299 14.96 26.16 12.52
N SER A 300 15.57 26.16 13.70
CA SER A 300 16.98 25.79 13.87
C SER A 300 17.13 24.85 15.05
N GLY A 301 18.10 23.96 14.96
CA GLY A 301 18.28 22.94 15.98
C GLY A 301 19.45 22.02 15.73
N THR A 302 19.59 21.06 16.63
CA THR A 302 20.59 20.00 16.56
C THR A 302 19.90 18.65 16.62
N VAL A 303 20.46 17.68 15.91
CA VAL A 303 20.00 16.30 15.94
C VAL A 303 21.13 15.42 16.43
N THR A 304 20.84 14.67 17.49
CA THR A 304 21.77 13.71 18.08
C THR A 304 21.09 12.37 18.24
N SER A 305 21.82 11.30 17.99
CA SER A 305 21.36 9.94 18.29
C SER A 305 21.82 9.55 19.70
N THR A 306 20.98 8.86 20.47
CA THR A 306 21.44 8.22 21.71
C THR A 306 22.26 6.96 21.45
N ASN A 307 22.16 6.39 20.25
CA ASN A 307 22.92 5.22 19.85
C ASN A 307 24.12 5.66 18.99
N ARG A 308 25.33 5.28 19.40
CA ARG A 308 26.59 5.61 18.72
C ARG A 308 26.67 5.05 17.30
N ASN A 309 25.91 4.01 17.00
CA ASN A 309 25.92 3.35 15.68
C ASN A 309 25.05 4.05 14.65
N ILE A 310 24.37 5.13 15.04
CA ILE A 310 23.53 5.92 14.15
C ILE A 310 24.14 7.31 14.00
N VAL A 311 24.57 7.60 12.79
CA VAL A 311 25.09 8.89 12.38
C VAL A 311 23.99 9.64 11.66
N VAL A 312 23.65 10.84 12.12
CA VAL A 312 22.65 11.71 11.48
C VAL A 312 23.34 12.95 10.93
N LEU A 313 23.15 13.25 9.65
CA LEU A 313 23.79 14.33 8.93
C LEU A 313 22.77 15.16 8.13
N PRO A 314 22.83 16.49 8.19
CA PRO A 314 23.70 17.28 9.06
C PRO A 314 23.27 17.18 10.54
N GLY A 315 24.23 17.29 11.46
CA GLY A 315 23.95 17.26 12.92
C GLY A 315 23.32 18.55 13.45
N ALA A 316 23.39 19.62 12.68
CA ALA A 316 22.65 20.87 12.90
C ALA A 316 21.85 21.19 11.65
N PHE A 317 20.69 21.80 11.84
CA PHE A 317 19.81 22.19 10.76
C PHE A 317 19.28 23.60 10.98
N LYS A 318 18.99 24.27 9.88
CA LYS A 318 18.49 25.64 9.85
C LYS A 318 17.59 25.81 8.62
N GLY A 319 16.45 26.44 8.80
CA GLY A 319 15.47 26.72 7.76
C GLY A 319 14.16 25.95 7.93
N ASN A 320 13.12 26.44 7.26
CA ASN A 320 11.75 25.94 7.41
C ASN A 320 11.51 24.54 6.85
N ALA A 321 12.43 24.04 6.03
CA ALA A 321 12.45 22.64 5.62
C ALA A 321 13.89 22.15 5.62
N SER A 322 14.15 21.02 6.27
CA SER A 322 15.48 20.43 6.36
C SER A 322 15.40 18.93 6.18
N GLN A 323 16.25 18.36 5.33
CA GLN A 323 16.33 16.92 5.13
C GLN A 323 17.59 16.39 5.79
N LEU A 324 17.41 15.55 6.80
CA LEU A 324 18.49 14.85 7.47
C LEU A 324 18.62 13.45 6.89
N ARG A 325 19.85 13.00 6.67
CA ARG A 325 20.18 11.63 6.33
C ARG A 325 20.65 10.94 7.58
N TYR A 326 20.03 9.83 7.94
CA TYR A 326 20.57 8.94 8.97
C TYR A 326 21.26 7.77 8.30
N TRP A 327 22.32 7.30 8.94
CA TRP A 327 23.12 6.16 8.54
C TRP A 327 23.37 5.29 9.76
N ILE A 328 23.24 3.97 9.62
CA ILE A 328 23.37 2.98 10.70
C ILE A 328 24.47 2.00 10.33
N HIS A 329 25.46 1.87 11.21
CA HIS A 329 26.58 0.96 11.01
C HIS A 329 26.11 -0.50 10.99
N PRO A 330 26.55 -1.33 10.01
CA PRO A 330 26.03 -2.69 9.82
C PRO A 330 26.50 -3.70 10.87
N SER A 331 27.61 -3.47 11.57
CA SER A 331 28.16 -4.42 12.55
C SER A 331 27.32 -4.51 13.83
N GLU A 332 26.45 -3.54 14.10
CA GLU A 332 25.69 -3.47 15.34
C GLU A 332 24.30 -2.87 15.06
N MET A 333 23.34 -3.71 14.66
CA MET A 333 21.95 -3.28 14.59
C MET A 333 21.55 -2.74 15.97
N PRO A 334 21.17 -1.45 16.07
CA PRO A 334 20.87 -0.85 17.34
C PRO A 334 19.71 -1.60 17.99
N GLN A 335 19.85 -1.95 19.26
CA GLN A 335 18.72 -2.46 20.03
C GLN A 335 17.58 -1.43 19.94
N PRO A 336 16.31 -1.86 19.87
CA PRO A 336 15.17 -0.97 19.70
C PRO A 336 15.02 0.06 20.84
N GLU A 337 15.76 -0.13 21.93
CA GLU A 337 15.90 0.78 23.07
C GLU A 337 16.84 1.95 22.72
N GLY A 338 16.32 2.93 21.99
CA GLY A 338 17.03 4.16 21.72
C GLY A 338 16.16 5.18 20.98
N TYR A 339 16.67 6.39 20.83
CA TYR A 339 15.95 7.45 20.11
C TYR A 339 16.92 8.42 19.41
N VAL A 340 16.45 8.96 18.29
CA VAL A 340 17.04 10.15 17.69
C VAL A 340 16.38 11.37 18.33
N VAL A 341 17.18 12.21 18.97
CA VAL A 341 16.74 13.44 19.61
C VAL A 341 16.88 14.59 18.62
N ILE A 342 15.78 15.29 18.38
CA ILE A 342 15.77 16.57 17.67
C ILE A 342 15.57 17.66 18.72
N LYS A 343 16.60 18.49 18.93
CA LYS A 343 16.57 19.62 19.86
C LYS A 343 16.43 20.91 19.06
N THR A 344 15.38 21.65 19.33
CA THR A 344 15.22 23.05 18.91
C THR A 344 15.24 23.95 20.16
N PRO A 345 15.38 25.28 20.02
CA PRO A 345 15.32 26.20 21.17
C PRO A 345 14.03 26.09 22.01
N GLY A 346 12.91 25.72 21.40
CA GLY A 346 11.59 25.64 22.07
C GLY A 346 11.09 24.23 22.37
N GLU A 347 11.59 23.20 21.69
CA GLU A 347 11.06 21.83 21.78
C GLU A 347 12.15 20.77 21.62
N GLN A 348 12.04 19.67 22.38
CA GLN A 348 12.84 18.46 22.21
C GLN A 348 11.94 17.28 21.82
N ARG A 349 12.09 16.77 20.60
CA ARG A 349 11.39 15.55 20.13
C ARG A 349 12.31 14.33 20.14
N ARG A 350 11.73 13.17 20.45
CA ARG A 350 12.42 11.88 20.46
C ARG A 350 11.76 10.97 19.44
N ILE A 351 12.52 10.55 18.44
CA ILE A 351 12.07 9.59 17.43
C ILE A 351 12.57 8.21 17.84
N PRO A 352 11.68 7.24 18.11
CA PRO A 352 12.10 5.90 18.50
C PRO A 352 12.83 5.18 17.36
N LEU A 353 13.88 4.43 17.69
CA LEU A 353 14.65 3.70 16.68
C LEU A 353 13.84 2.63 15.96
N SER A 354 12.78 2.10 16.57
CA SER A 354 11.84 1.17 15.94
C SER A 354 11.15 1.74 14.68
N GLU A 355 11.12 3.06 14.51
CA GLU A 355 10.59 3.74 13.32
C GLU A 355 11.66 4.02 12.26
N ILE A 356 12.95 4.01 12.64
CA ILE A 356 14.08 4.38 11.79
C ILE A 356 14.83 3.14 11.27
N VAL A 357 14.90 2.10 12.11
CA VAL A 357 15.67 0.87 11.86
C VAL A 357 14.84 -0.12 11.04
N PRO A 358 15.44 -0.82 10.05
CA PRO A 358 14.74 -1.86 9.31
C PRO A 358 14.26 -2.98 10.24
N ARG A 359 12.98 -3.36 10.11
CA ARG A 359 12.32 -4.36 10.97
C ARG A 359 12.87 -5.79 10.83
N SER A 360 13.73 -6.07 9.86
CA SER A 360 14.35 -7.38 9.72
C SER A 360 15.71 -7.31 9.03
N ARG A 361 16.65 -8.16 9.45
CA ARG A 361 17.93 -8.42 8.75
C ARG A 361 17.74 -8.99 7.33
N LEU A 362 16.54 -9.45 7.00
CA LEU A 362 16.22 -9.93 5.65
C LEU A 362 16.03 -8.76 4.68
N ALA A 363 15.80 -7.54 5.15
CA ALA A 363 15.75 -6.34 4.30
C ALA A 363 17.11 -6.05 3.62
N ASP A 364 18.16 -6.70 4.09
CA ASP A 364 19.56 -6.43 3.74
C ASP A 364 20.09 -7.36 2.65
N LEU A 365 19.34 -8.40 2.35
CA LEU A 365 19.70 -9.33 1.29
C LEU A 365 19.51 -8.65 -0.06
N SER A 366 20.44 -8.86 -0.98
CA SER A 366 20.24 -8.47 -2.37
C SER A 366 19.02 -9.19 -2.94
N PRO A 367 18.31 -8.62 -3.94
CA PRO A 367 17.16 -9.27 -4.56
C PRO A 367 17.45 -10.72 -5.01
N PHE A 368 18.67 -10.96 -5.52
CA PHE A 368 19.15 -12.30 -5.88
C PHE A 368 19.22 -13.26 -4.69
N ARG A 369 19.75 -12.81 -3.54
CA ARG A 369 19.80 -13.63 -2.32
C ARG A 369 18.41 -13.89 -1.74
N MET A 370 17.52 -12.90 -1.80
CA MET A 370 16.12 -13.09 -1.39
C MET A 370 15.40 -14.09 -2.27
N MET A 371 15.61 -14.02 -3.59
CA MET A 371 15.10 -14.98 -4.56
C MET A 371 15.62 -16.39 -4.24
N LEU A 372 16.93 -16.55 -4.04
CA LEU A 372 17.53 -17.83 -3.65
C LEU A 372 16.91 -18.37 -2.36
N LEU A 373 16.70 -17.51 -1.36
CA LEU A 373 16.07 -17.88 -0.08
C LEU A 373 14.61 -18.35 -0.26
N LEU A 374 13.87 -17.84 -1.25
CA LEU A 374 12.52 -18.30 -1.56
C LEU A 374 12.50 -19.63 -2.31
N LEU A 375 13.51 -19.91 -3.13
CA LEU A 375 13.60 -21.17 -3.89
C LEU A 375 14.18 -22.32 -3.05
N LEU A 376 15.03 -22.00 -2.08
CA LEU A 376 15.80 -22.95 -1.28
C LEU A 376 14.94 -23.97 -0.51
N PRO A 377 13.82 -23.62 0.16
CA PRO A 377 12.98 -24.60 0.83
C PRO A 377 12.37 -25.62 -0.14
N GLY A 378 11.94 -25.17 -1.31
CA GLY A 378 11.37 -26.03 -2.34
C GLY A 378 12.43 -26.96 -2.95
N SER A 379 13.62 -26.45 -3.24
CA SER A 379 14.69 -27.23 -3.89
C SER A 379 15.35 -28.23 -2.93
N LEU A 380 15.67 -27.83 -1.70
CA LEU A 380 16.22 -28.74 -0.68
C LEU A 380 15.20 -29.79 -0.26
N GLY A 381 13.94 -29.37 -0.08
CA GLY A 381 12.86 -30.30 0.22
C GLY A 381 12.69 -31.33 -0.89
N PHE A 382 12.61 -30.89 -2.14
CA PHE A 382 12.56 -31.78 -3.30
C PHE A 382 13.74 -32.76 -3.35
N ALA A 383 14.98 -32.26 -3.23
CA ALA A 383 16.18 -33.10 -3.28
C ALA A 383 16.20 -34.16 -2.16
N TYR A 384 15.83 -33.75 -0.94
CA TYR A 384 15.74 -34.66 0.20
C TYR A 384 14.69 -35.76 -0.04
N VAL A 385 13.48 -35.39 -0.46
CA VAL A 385 12.41 -36.37 -0.70
C VAL A 385 12.70 -37.26 -1.89
N ALA A 386 13.29 -36.74 -2.96
CA ALA A 386 13.74 -37.55 -4.09
C ALA A 386 14.78 -38.60 -3.65
N ALA A 387 15.71 -38.23 -2.76
CA ALA A 387 16.66 -39.17 -2.18
C ALA A 387 15.97 -40.23 -1.30
N VAL A 388 15.03 -39.83 -0.43
CA VAL A 388 14.25 -40.77 0.39
C VAL A 388 13.50 -41.77 -0.49
N LEU A 389 12.78 -41.29 -1.51
CA LEU A 389 12.06 -42.15 -2.45
C LEU A 389 12.99 -43.09 -3.20
N PHE A 390 14.15 -42.59 -3.66
CA PHE A 390 15.15 -43.43 -4.31
C PHE A 390 15.63 -44.56 -3.41
N PHE A 391 16.04 -44.25 -2.16
CA PHE A 391 16.50 -45.28 -1.23
C PHE A 391 15.39 -46.25 -0.83
N THR A 392 14.15 -45.77 -0.68
CA THR A 392 12.99 -46.63 -0.43
C THR A 392 12.75 -47.58 -1.59
N VAL A 393 12.74 -47.10 -2.84
CA VAL A 393 12.57 -47.93 -4.04
C VAL A 393 13.69 -48.96 -4.15
N GLN A 394 14.95 -48.55 -4.00
CA GLN A 394 16.09 -49.46 -4.06
C GLN A 394 16.06 -50.50 -2.93
N GLY A 395 15.65 -50.11 -1.72
CA GLY A 395 15.47 -51.03 -0.59
C GLY A 395 14.37 -52.05 -0.87
N VAL A 396 13.19 -51.61 -1.32
CA VAL A 396 12.06 -52.48 -1.68
C VAL A 396 12.47 -53.49 -2.75
N VAL A 397 13.06 -52.99 -3.85
CA VAL A 397 13.49 -53.83 -4.98
C VAL A 397 14.57 -54.82 -4.55
N GLY A 398 15.58 -54.37 -3.80
CA GLY A 398 16.65 -55.23 -3.29
C GLY A 398 16.12 -56.35 -2.39
N SER A 399 15.21 -56.03 -1.47
CA SER A 399 14.61 -57.02 -0.58
C SER A 399 13.74 -58.03 -1.35
N VAL A 400 12.99 -57.59 -2.37
CA VAL A 400 12.20 -58.49 -3.22
C VAL A 400 13.11 -59.41 -4.05
N GLN A 401 14.19 -58.89 -4.62
CA GLN A 401 15.17 -59.67 -5.39
C GLN A 401 15.91 -60.70 -4.54
N GLN A 402 16.18 -60.40 -3.27
CA GLN A 402 16.81 -61.34 -2.34
C GLN A 402 15.83 -62.42 -1.84
N SER A 403 14.54 -62.08 -1.74
CA SER A 403 13.53 -62.97 -1.18
C SER A 403 12.93 -63.94 -2.20
N LEU A 404 12.88 -63.56 -3.48
CA LEU A 404 12.29 -64.37 -4.55
C LEU A 404 13.33 -65.19 -5.30
N ARG A 405 12.93 -66.38 -5.79
CA ARG A 405 13.76 -67.14 -6.73
C ARG A 405 13.83 -66.42 -8.08
N PRO A 406 14.92 -66.56 -8.87
CA PRO A 406 15.06 -65.90 -10.17
C PRO A 406 13.91 -66.16 -11.15
N GLU A 407 13.34 -67.36 -11.13
CA GLU A 407 12.20 -67.74 -11.97
C GLU A 407 10.91 -66.99 -11.58
N GLU A 408 10.67 -66.82 -10.28
CA GLU A 408 9.52 -66.08 -9.74
C GLU A 408 9.66 -64.58 -9.98
N LEU A 409 10.89 -64.06 -9.87
CA LEU A 409 11.20 -62.66 -10.18
C LEU A 409 10.95 -62.34 -11.66
N ASN A 410 11.40 -63.21 -12.57
CA ASN A 410 11.16 -63.04 -14.01
C ASN A 410 9.65 -63.12 -14.32
N ALA A 411 8.94 -64.07 -13.71
CA ALA A 411 7.48 -64.16 -13.83
C ALA A 411 6.77 -62.90 -13.29
N LEU A 412 7.26 -62.32 -12.20
CA LEU A 412 6.73 -61.07 -11.64
C LEU A 412 6.97 -59.88 -12.56
N VAL A 413 8.16 -59.77 -13.16
CA VAL A 413 8.51 -58.69 -14.11
C VAL A 413 7.73 -58.81 -15.41
N GLU A 414 7.57 -60.02 -15.95
CA GLU A 414 6.92 -60.27 -17.25
C GLU A 414 5.39 -60.30 -17.15
N HIS A 415 4.83 -60.94 -16.11
CA HIS A 415 3.40 -61.23 -16.02
C HIS A 415 2.68 -60.41 -14.95
N GLY A 416 3.39 -59.71 -14.04
CA GLY A 416 2.89 -58.65 -13.16
C GLY A 416 1.84 -59.01 -12.09
N GLN A 417 1.08 -60.09 -12.27
CA GLN A 417 -0.15 -60.37 -11.49
C GLN A 417 -0.32 -61.83 -11.06
N SER A 418 0.49 -62.77 -11.54
CA SER A 418 0.29 -64.22 -11.29
C SER A 418 0.98 -64.74 -10.03
N VAL A 419 1.83 -63.96 -9.37
CA VAL A 419 2.66 -64.41 -8.23
C VAL A 419 2.06 -63.90 -6.92
N THR A 420 1.40 -64.79 -6.17
CA THR A 420 1.00 -64.50 -4.78
C THR A 420 2.22 -64.42 -3.86
N LEU A 421 2.67 -63.19 -3.56
CA LEU A 421 3.80 -62.92 -2.66
C LEU A 421 3.62 -63.53 -1.25
N SER A 422 2.39 -63.70 -0.78
CA SER A 422 2.11 -64.35 0.52
C SER A 422 2.48 -65.84 0.58
N ARG A 423 2.60 -66.53 -0.57
CA ARG A 423 2.98 -67.95 -0.61
C ARG A 423 4.50 -68.16 -0.71
N SER A 424 5.26 -67.16 -1.13
CA SER A 424 6.71 -67.24 -1.36
C SER A 424 7.54 -66.87 -0.12
N GLY A 425 6.93 -66.81 1.08
CA GLY A 425 7.65 -66.54 2.33
C GLY A 425 7.88 -65.06 2.64
N LEU A 426 7.28 -64.14 1.88
CA LEU A 426 7.38 -62.69 2.08
C LEU A 426 6.55 -62.16 3.28
N GLY A 427 6.25 -62.97 4.30
CA GLY A 427 5.56 -62.47 5.51
C GLY A 427 6.32 -61.34 6.22
N ASP A 428 7.65 -61.33 6.10
CA ASP A 428 8.53 -60.27 6.63
C ASP A 428 8.49 -58.98 5.79
N VAL A 429 8.04 -59.05 4.53
CA VAL A 429 7.90 -57.87 3.66
C VAL A 429 6.78 -56.95 4.13
N ASP A 430 5.72 -57.49 4.74
CA ASP A 430 4.67 -56.68 5.36
C ASP A 430 5.19 -55.94 6.62
N LEU A 431 6.20 -56.49 7.30
CA LEU A 431 6.72 -55.94 8.56
C LEU A 431 7.83 -54.89 8.38
N GLU A 432 8.65 -54.99 7.32
CA GLU A 432 9.77 -54.06 7.10
C GLU A 432 9.57 -53.14 5.87
N ILE A 433 9.11 -53.68 4.75
CA ILE A 433 9.06 -52.93 3.47
C ILE A 433 7.88 -51.96 3.47
N LEU A 434 6.72 -52.41 3.93
CA LEU A 434 5.51 -51.61 3.89
C LEU A 434 5.61 -50.36 4.79
N PRO A 435 6.08 -50.44 6.05
CA PRO A 435 6.32 -49.24 6.87
C PRO A 435 7.36 -48.29 6.26
N GLN A 436 8.40 -48.81 5.60
CA GLN A 436 9.40 -47.98 4.93
C GLN A 436 8.82 -47.23 3.72
N ALA A 437 7.99 -47.92 2.92
CA ALA A 437 7.28 -47.31 1.79
C ALA A 437 6.30 -46.22 2.27
N GLU A 438 5.56 -46.50 3.34
CA GLU A 438 4.63 -45.54 3.95
C GLU A 438 5.33 -44.34 4.56
N ALA A 439 6.45 -44.54 5.25
CA ALA A 439 7.27 -43.45 5.76
C ALA A 439 7.77 -42.57 4.59
N GLY A 440 8.22 -43.17 3.49
CA GLY A 440 8.62 -42.45 2.28
C GLY A 440 7.48 -41.62 1.69
N LEU A 441 6.28 -42.21 1.56
CA LEU A 441 5.07 -41.51 1.10
C LEU A 441 4.63 -40.40 2.05
N LEU A 442 4.72 -40.61 3.36
CA LEU A 442 4.38 -39.60 4.35
C LEU A 442 5.28 -38.38 4.20
N VAL A 443 6.60 -38.57 4.09
CA VAL A 443 7.55 -37.48 3.86
C VAL A 443 7.27 -36.78 2.53
N PHE A 444 6.92 -37.55 1.48
CA PHE A 444 6.50 -37.02 0.19
C PHE A 444 5.29 -36.09 0.32
N PHE A 445 4.20 -36.52 0.94
CA PHE A 445 3.02 -35.67 1.12
C PHE A 445 3.25 -34.50 2.09
N LEU A 446 4.10 -34.66 3.11
CA LEU A 446 4.46 -33.56 4.01
C LEU A 446 5.17 -32.42 3.26
N LEU A 447 6.03 -32.73 2.30
CA LEU A 447 6.67 -31.71 1.48
C LEU A 447 5.67 -30.89 0.66
N ALA A 448 4.59 -31.51 0.17
CA ALA A 448 3.53 -30.83 -0.57
C ALA A 448 2.95 -29.65 0.23
N LEU A 449 2.86 -29.78 1.55
CA LEU A 449 2.34 -28.77 2.47
C LEU A 449 3.43 -27.85 3.03
N LEU A 450 4.53 -28.41 3.52
CA LEU A 450 5.58 -27.68 4.22
C LEU A 450 6.36 -26.75 3.30
N GLY A 451 6.61 -27.15 2.06
CA GLY A 451 7.34 -26.33 1.08
C GLY A 451 6.68 -24.95 0.90
N PRO A 452 5.43 -24.87 0.43
CA PRO A 452 4.71 -23.61 0.30
C PRO A 452 4.61 -22.82 1.60
N LEU A 453 4.41 -23.48 2.75
CA LEU A 453 4.28 -22.83 4.06
C LEU A 453 5.56 -22.11 4.48
N VAL A 454 6.71 -22.77 4.34
CA VAL A 454 8.01 -22.18 4.66
C VAL A 454 8.33 -21.01 3.73
N VAL A 455 8.07 -21.17 2.42
CA VAL A 455 8.25 -20.11 1.41
C VAL A 455 7.38 -18.88 1.74
N ALA A 456 6.10 -19.09 2.08
CA ALA A 456 5.20 -18.01 2.49
C ALA A 456 5.68 -17.29 3.77
N LYS A 457 6.24 -18.03 4.74
CA LYS A 457 6.80 -17.46 5.97
C LYS A 457 8.02 -16.58 5.71
N PHE A 458 8.90 -16.97 4.78
CA PHE A 458 10.03 -16.12 4.35
C PHE A 458 9.54 -14.88 3.62
N PHE A 459 8.65 -15.03 2.64
CA PHE A 459 8.15 -13.91 1.85
C PHE A 459 7.47 -12.83 2.70
N ARG A 460 6.69 -13.23 3.71
CA ARG A 460 6.05 -12.28 4.65
C ARG A 460 7.02 -11.43 5.44
N ARG A 461 8.27 -11.88 5.63
CA ARG A 461 9.30 -11.13 6.35
C ARG A 461 10.01 -10.10 5.48
N PHE A 462 9.88 -10.18 4.15
CA PHE A 462 10.50 -9.21 3.24
C PHE A 462 9.76 -7.87 3.25
N PRO A 463 10.46 -6.74 3.04
CA PRO A 463 9.85 -5.43 2.86
C PRO A 463 8.81 -5.38 1.72
N ARG A 464 7.73 -4.61 1.92
CA ARG A 464 6.61 -4.52 0.95
C ARG A 464 7.00 -4.03 -0.44
N TYR A 465 8.02 -3.18 -0.56
CA TYR A 465 8.48 -2.69 -1.87
C TYR A 465 9.14 -3.82 -2.67
N GLN A 466 9.98 -4.64 -2.03
CA GLN A 466 10.62 -5.83 -2.63
C GLN A 466 9.65 -6.98 -2.89
N GLN A 467 8.60 -7.14 -2.08
CA GLN A 467 7.58 -8.17 -2.32
C GLN A 467 6.93 -8.06 -3.71
N LYS A 468 6.80 -6.84 -4.26
CA LYS A 468 6.26 -6.64 -5.61
C LYS A 468 7.17 -7.21 -6.69
N GLU A 469 8.47 -6.99 -6.55
CA GLU A 469 9.48 -7.44 -7.53
C GLU A 469 9.71 -8.96 -7.44
N LEU A 470 9.63 -9.52 -6.23
CA LEU A 470 9.88 -10.94 -5.95
C LEU A 470 8.62 -11.83 -6.05
N GLY A 471 7.49 -11.28 -6.49
CA GLY A 471 6.23 -12.01 -6.56
C GLY A 471 6.28 -13.27 -7.42
N TRP A 472 7.05 -13.26 -8.52
CA TRP A 472 7.24 -14.42 -9.38
C TRP A 472 8.09 -15.51 -8.70
N ALA A 473 9.16 -15.12 -8.00
CA ALA A 473 10.04 -16.03 -7.27
C ALA A 473 9.30 -16.71 -6.12
N PHE A 474 8.38 -15.99 -5.48
CA PHE A 474 7.47 -16.53 -4.48
C PHE A 474 6.57 -17.64 -5.05
N VAL A 475 5.91 -17.39 -6.19
CA VAL A 475 5.07 -18.41 -6.85
C VAL A 475 5.90 -19.61 -7.28
N LEU A 476 7.07 -19.36 -7.89
CA LEU A 476 7.97 -20.42 -8.34
C LEU A 476 8.44 -21.29 -7.16
N GLY A 477 8.84 -20.68 -6.04
CA GLY A 477 9.28 -21.41 -4.85
C GLY A 477 8.19 -22.31 -4.24
N MET A 478 6.92 -21.91 -4.31
CA MET A 478 5.81 -22.74 -3.83
C MET A 478 5.53 -23.95 -4.73
N ILE A 479 5.65 -23.79 -6.05
CA ILE A 479 5.31 -24.83 -7.05
C ILE A 479 6.54 -25.71 -7.39
N LEU A 480 7.74 -25.30 -7.00
CA LEU A 480 8.99 -26.00 -7.33
C LEU A 480 8.99 -27.51 -7.00
N PRO A 481 8.49 -27.97 -5.84
CA PRO A 481 8.40 -29.41 -5.56
C PRO A 481 7.54 -30.16 -6.58
N THR A 482 6.39 -29.58 -6.96
CA THR A 482 5.49 -30.13 -7.99
C THR A 482 6.20 -30.23 -9.34
N ALA A 483 6.83 -29.14 -9.77
CA ALA A 483 7.56 -29.13 -11.05
C ALA A 483 8.69 -30.19 -11.07
N GLY A 484 9.42 -30.34 -9.96
CA GLY A 484 10.47 -31.34 -9.81
C GLY A 484 9.96 -32.78 -9.91
N PHE A 485 8.87 -33.13 -9.20
CA PHE A 485 8.34 -34.49 -9.23
C PHE A 485 7.62 -34.84 -10.53
N VAL A 486 6.98 -33.87 -11.18
CA VAL A 486 6.45 -34.06 -12.54
C VAL A 486 7.60 -34.27 -13.53
N ALA A 487 8.72 -33.56 -13.40
CA ALA A 487 9.88 -33.83 -14.25
C ALA A 487 10.51 -35.20 -13.97
N LEU A 488 10.48 -35.68 -12.71
CA LEU A 488 10.97 -37.01 -12.34
C LEU A 488 10.00 -38.14 -12.71
N SER A 489 8.73 -37.86 -13.01
CA SER A 489 7.73 -38.92 -13.29
C SER A 489 8.10 -39.75 -14.51
N ASP A 490 8.82 -39.17 -15.46
CA ASP A 490 9.26 -39.85 -16.68
C ASP A 490 10.67 -40.44 -16.54
N SER A 491 11.36 -40.15 -15.43
CA SER A 491 12.72 -40.64 -15.21
C SER A 491 12.72 -42.16 -14.95
N SER A 492 13.64 -42.88 -15.59
CA SER A 492 13.90 -44.29 -15.29
C SER A 492 14.49 -44.51 -13.89
N PHE A 493 14.95 -43.43 -13.24
CA PHE A 493 15.63 -43.46 -11.95
C PHE A 493 14.76 -43.95 -10.79
N LEU A 494 13.44 -43.73 -10.88
CA LEU A 494 12.46 -44.16 -9.89
C LEU A 494 11.47 -45.19 -10.47
N TYR A 495 11.84 -45.81 -11.59
CA TYR A 495 11.02 -46.80 -12.26
C TYR A 495 11.66 -48.17 -12.14
N ASP A 496 10.96 -49.09 -11.48
CA ASP A 496 11.29 -50.50 -11.50
C ASP A 496 10.03 -51.31 -11.85
N PRO A 497 10.08 -52.23 -12.83
CA PRO A 497 8.96 -53.11 -13.17
C PRO A 497 8.37 -53.87 -11.97
N VAL A 498 9.19 -54.19 -10.96
CA VAL A 498 8.77 -54.87 -9.73
C VAL A 498 7.68 -54.09 -9.00
N LEU A 499 7.73 -52.75 -9.05
CA LEU A 499 6.76 -51.88 -8.36
C LEU A 499 5.37 -51.87 -9.02
N ARG A 500 5.22 -52.44 -10.22
CA ARG A 500 3.91 -52.58 -10.88
C ARG A 500 2.99 -53.57 -10.16
N HIS A 501 3.56 -54.45 -9.32
CA HIS A 501 2.78 -55.40 -8.56
C HIS A 501 1.84 -54.65 -7.57
N PRO A 502 0.54 -54.99 -7.48
CA PRO A 502 -0.42 -54.26 -6.66
C PRO A 502 -0.01 -54.10 -5.19
N ALA A 503 0.62 -55.13 -4.60
CA ALA A 503 1.10 -55.09 -3.23
C ALA A 503 2.27 -54.10 -3.00
N LEU A 504 3.08 -53.85 -4.04
CA LEU A 504 4.25 -52.96 -3.97
C LEU A 504 3.94 -51.55 -4.51
N SER A 505 2.73 -51.33 -5.04
CA SER A 505 2.30 -50.04 -5.58
C SER A 505 2.31 -48.90 -4.56
N VAL A 506 2.43 -49.20 -3.25
CA VAL A 506 2.66 -48.19 -2.19
C VAL A 506 4.03 -47.52 -2.38
N ALA A 507 5.06 -48.25 -2.80
CA ALA A 507 6.37 -47.70 -3.06
C ALA A 507 6.45 -46.94 -4.41
N ASP A 508 5.45 -47.10 -5.29
CA ASP A 508 5.34 -46.31 -6.51
C ASP A 508 4.72 -44.93 -6.23
N PHE A 509 5.57 -43.92 -6.08
CA PHE A 509 5.15 -42.53 -5.89
C PHE A 509 4.31 -41.99 -7.06
N ARG A 510 4.41 -42.56 -8.27
CA ARG A 510 3.68 -42.06 -9.46
C ARG A 510 2.18 -42.25 -9.32
N ALA A 511 1.76 -43.36 -8.72
CA ALA A 511 0.36 -43.59 -8.36
C ALA A 511 -0.20 -42.48 -7.47
N ASN A 512 0.68 -41.84 -6.68
CA ASN A 512 0.36 -40.80 -5.72
C ASN A 512 0.70 -39.37 -6.22
N LEU A 513 1.27 -39.23 -7.41
CA LEU A 513 1.74 -37.95 -7.94
C LEU A 513 0.59 -36.96 -8.14
N LEU A 514 -0.55 -37.42 -8.67
CA LEU A 514 -1.71 -36.55 -8.88
C LEU A 514 -2.23 -35.98 -7.55
N ALA A 515 -2.27 -36.80 -6.50
CA ALA A 515 -2.66 -36.37 -5.16
C ALA A 515 -1.66 -35.35 -4.59
N PHE A 516 -0.36 -35.60 -4.76
CA PHE A 516 0.68 -34.65 -4.35
C PHE A 516 0.53 -33.30 -5.06
N VAL A 517 0.35 -33.30 -6.39
CA VAL A 517 0.13 -32.09 -7.19
C VAL A 517 -1.09 -31.32 -6.70
N ALA A 518 -2.20 -32.03 -6.48
CA ALA A 518 -3.43 -31.42 -5.97
C ALA A 518 -3.20 -30.75 -4.61
N LEU A 519 -2.59 -31.45 -3.65
CA LEU A 519 -2.32 -30.95 -2.30
C LEU A 519 -1.33 -29.77 -2.31
N ASN A 520 -0.26 -29.85 -3.09
CA ASN A 520 0.73 -28.77 -3.18
C ASN A 520 0.15 -27.52 -3.84
N LEU A 521 -0.61 -27.67 -4.93
CA LEU A 521 -1.25 -26.54 -5.60
C LEU A 521 -2.35 -25.92 -4.74
N SER A 522 -3.19 -26.72 -4.09
CA SER A 522 -4.21 -26.19 -3.19
C SER A 522 -3.59 -25.44 -1.99
N ALA A 523 -2.50 -25.95 -1.43
CA ALA A 523 -1.76 -25.27 -0.36
C ALA A 523 -1.13 -23.96 -0.86
N SER A 524 -0.49 -24.00 -2.03
CA SER A 524 0.14 -22.84 -2.67
C SER A 524 -0.87 -21.73 -2.99
N VAL A 525 -2.02 -22.09 -3.56
CA VAL A 525 -3.09 -21.14 -3.89
C VAL A 525 -3.65 -20.48 -2.62
N TYR A 526 -3.94 -21.28 -1.59
CA TYR A 526 -4.41 -20.76 -0.31
C TYR A 526 -3.39 -19.78 0.31
N LEU A 527 -2.12 -20.19 0.38
CA LEU A 527 -1.06 -19.37 0.98
C LEU A 527 -0.78 -18.11 0.16
N PHE A 528 -0.81 -18.18 -1.17
CA PHE A 528 -0.71 -17.02 -2.05
C PHE A 528 -1.77 -15.97 -1.72
N PHE A 529 -3.03 -16.38 -1.63
CA PHE A 529 -4.12 -15.48 -1.29
C PHE A 529 -4.07 -14.99 0.16
N SER A 530 -3.62 -15.83 1.09
CA SER A 530 -3.43 -15.45 2.49
C SER A 530 -2.33 -14.40 2.64
N VAL A 531 -1.18 -14.57 1.98
CA VAL A 531 -0.06 -13.61 1.99
C VAL A 531 -0.45 -12.26 1.37
N LEU A 532 -1.27 -12.26 0.31
CA LEU A 532 -1.80 -11.02 -0.29
C LEU A 532 -2.96 -10.39 0.51
N GLY A 533 -3.32 -10.98 1.65
CA GLY A 533 -4.46 -10.55 2.47
C GLY A 533 -5.80 -10.62 1.73
N LYS A 534 -5.94 -11.44 0.67
CA LYS A 534 -7.23 -11.65 -0.02
C LYS A 534 -8.16 -12.52 0.82
N VAL A 535 -7.61 -13.53 1.51
CA VAL A 535 -8.39 -14.40 2.42
C VAL A 535 -9.02 -13.57 3.55
N ASP A 536 -8.25 -12.68 4.19
CA ASP A 536 -8.76 -11.80 5.25
C ASP A 536 -9.86 -10.84 4.77
N ARG A 537 -9.84 -10.49 3.48
CA ARG A 537 -10.85 -9.63 2.85
C ARG A 537 -12.13 -10.40 2.51
N TRP A 538 -12.01 -11.63 2.02
CA TRP A 538 -13.16 -12.47 1.69
C TRP A 538 -13.91 -12.94 2.95
N ILE A 539 -13.17 -13.19 4.02
CA ILE A 539 -13.74 -13.69 5.28
C ILE A 539 -13.93 -12.52 6.23
N ARG A 540 -15.18 -12.06 6.38
CA ARG A 540 -15.52 -10.95 7.29
C ARG A 540 -15.49 -11.34 8.76
N SER A 541 -15.79 -12.61 9.08
CA SER A 541 -15.87 -13.11 10.46
C SER A 541 -14.47 -13.36 11.05
N PRO A 542 -14.14 -12.79 12.22
CA PRO A 542 -12.86 -13.04 12.88
C PRO A 542 -12.71 -14.50 13.31
N VAL A 543 -13.81 -15.15 13.71
CA VAL A 543 -13.83 -16.57 14.10
C VAL A 543 -13.48 -17.44 12.90
N THR A 544 -14.07 -17.17 11.74
CA THR A 544 -13.79 -17.94 10.51
C THR A 544 -12.36 -17.73 10.02
N ARG A 545 -11.76 -16.54 10.21
CA ARG A 545 -10.34 -16.31 9.89
C ARG A 545 -9.39 -17.17 10.72
N PHE A 546 -9.76 -17.44 11.97
CA PHE A 546 -9.01 -18.31 12.86
C PHE A 546 -9.27 -19.80 12.56
N LEU A 547 -10.53 -20.18 12.36
CA LEU A 547 -10.92 -21.58 12.13
C LEU A 547 -10.53 -22.10 10.75
N LEU A 548 -10.51 -21.26 9.71
CA LEU A 548 -10.18 -21.71 8.36
C LEU A 548 -8.78 -22.35 8.24
N PRO A 549 -7.67 -21.72 8.68
CA PRO A 549 -6.36 -22.37 8.62
C PRO A 549 -6.30 -23.66 9.44
N LEU A 550 -7.01 -23.71 10.57
CA LEU A 550 -7.10 -24.93 11.40
C LEU A 550 -7.85 -26.05 10.68
N GLY A 551 -9.00 -25.73 10.07
CA GLY A 551 -9.80 -26.66 9.29
C GLY A 551 -9.07 -27.16 8.05
N MET A 552 -8.36 -26.28 7.33
CA MET A 552 -7.50 -26.68 6.21
C MET A 552 -6.37 -27.60 6.68
N ALA A 553 -5.68 -27.27 7.79
CA ALA A 553 -4.63 -28.13 8.33
C ALA A 553 -5.15 -29.51 8.75
N ALA A 554 -6.31 -29.57 9.41
CA ALA A 554 -6.97 -30.82 9.77
C ALA A 554 -7.37 -31.63 8.52
N PHE A 555 -7.93 -30.97 7.50
CA PHE A 555 -8.26 -31.60 6.22
C PHE A 555 -7.02 -32.18 5.53
N TYR A 556 -5.91 -31.42 5.46
CA TYR A 556 -4.65 -31.92 4.90
C TYR A 556 -4.11 -33.12 5.68
N ALA A 557 -4.11 -33.06 7.01
CA ALA A 557 -3.65 -34.16 7.85
C ALA A 557 -4.51 -35.43 7.64
N ALA A 558 -5.83 -35.28 7.57
CA ALA A 558 -6.74 -36.38 7.29
C ALA A 558 -6.53 -36.95 5.87
N ALA A 559 -6.38 -36.09 4.86
CA ALA A 559 -6.12 -36.51 3.48
C ALA A 559 -4.81 -37.28 3.36
N VAL A 560 -3.72 -36.78 3.97
CA VAL A 560 -2.43 -37.49 4.02
C VAL A 560 -2.58 -38.83 4.75
N GLY A 561 -3.27 -38.85 5.90
CA GLY A 561 -3.51 -40.08 6.65
C GLY A 561 -4.27 -41.14 5.84
N VAL A 562 -5.31 -40.75 5.10
CA VAL A 562 -6.06 -41.66 4.22
C VAL A 562 -5.22 -42.11 3.03
N LEU A 563 -4.45 -41.22 2.42
CA LEU A 563 -3.59 -41.56 1.27
C LEU A 563 -2.46 -42.52 1.64
N VAL A 564 -1.90 -42.39 2.84
CA VAL A 564 -0.80 -43.25 3.31
C VAL A 564 -1.35 -44.54 3.93
N TYR A 565 -2.32 -44.47 4.84
CA TYR A 565 -2.74 -45.61 5.67
C TYR A 565 -4.11 -46.19 5.30
N GLY A 566 -4.88 -45.55 4.41
CA GLY A 566 -6.25 -45.99 4.09
C GLY A 566 -6.32 -47.39 3.49
N ARG A 567 -5.21 -47.90 2.93
CA ARG A 567 -5.11 -49.28 2.43
C ARG A 567 -5.18 -50.34 3.53
N PHE A 568 -4.83 -50.02 4.77
CA PHE A 568 -4.99 -50.95 5.89
C PHE A 568 -6.41 -51.00 6.44
N TRP A 569 -7.26 -50.03 6.08
CA TRP A 569 -8.63 -49.94 6.59
C TRP A 569 -9.64 -50.67 5.71
N VAL A 570 -9.24 -51.08 4.51
CA VAL A 570 -10.03 -51.83 3.53
C VAL A 570 -9.53 -53.26 3.49
#